data_AF-A0A1T4Y9W2-F1
#
_entry.id   AF-A0A1T4Y9W2-F1
#
_cell.length_a   1.000
_cell.length_b   1.000
_cell.length_c   1.000
_cell.angle_alpha   90.00
_cell.angle_beta   90.00
_cell.angle_gamma   90.00
#
_symmetry.space_group_name_H-M   'P 1'
#
loop_
_entity.id
_entity.type
_entity.pdbx_description
1 polymer ?
#
loop_
_entity_poly.entity_id
_entity_poly.type
_entity_poly.pdbx_seq_one_letter_code
_entity_poly.pdbx_strand_id
1 'polypeptide(L)'
;MSDATRISAGSVLGSLALGLVVGLGIGGLSVLFTGPGHGWGSGVISSLSIVGAPLAGVAWAMRGVALGRTFAVSALLVGFVTDVWLVIATVGEGTSYLGKVLSATPLLLLWLVLFIGWQLVAAIAVQTPTSTTSP
;
A
#
# COMPACT_ATOMS: atom_id res chain seq x y z
N MET A 1 31.07 -1.03 -16.41
CA MET A 1 29.84 -0.75 -15.63
C MET A 1 28.65 -1.33 -16.38
N SER A 2 27.94 -2.33 -15.81
CA SER A 2 26.46 -2.52 -15.87
C SER A 2 26.01 -3.99 -15.71
N ASP A 3 26.26 -4.58 -14.53
CA ASP A 3 25.46 -5.72 -14.05
C ASP A 3 24.24 -5.26 -13.22
N ALA A 4 24.07 -3.94 -13.04
CA ALA A 4 23.08 -3.36 -12.12
C ALA A 4 21.62 -3.34 -12.64
N THR A 5 21.34 -3.86 -13.83
CA THR A 5 20.01 -3.76 -14.50
C THR A 5 19.32 -5.09 -14.77
N ARG A 6 19.83 -6.22 -14.26
CA ARG A 6 19.04 -7.47 -14.31
C ARG A 6 18.04 -7.48 -13.16
N ILE A 7 16.79 -7.17 -13.47
CA ILE A 7 15.67 -7.48 -12.57
C ILE A 7 15.71 -8.99 -12.30
N SER A 8 16.04 -9.38 -11.07
CA SER A 8 16.09 -10.80 -10.70
C SER A 8 14.68 -11.27 -10.31
N ALA A 9 14.32 -12.48 -10.72
CA ALA A 9 13.04 -13.06 -10.30
C ALA A 9 12.94 -13.13 -8.76
N GLY A 10 14.07 -13.37 -8.08
CA GLY A 10 14.14 -13.36 -6.62
C GLY A 10 13.81 -12.01 -6.00
N SER A 11 14.26 -10.89 -6.58
CA SER A 11 13.92 -9.55 -6.04
C SER A 11 12.45 -9.23 -6.23
N VAL A 12 11.87 -9.57 -7.39
CA VAL A 12 10.44 -9.37 -7.67
C VAL A 12 9.58 -10.19 -6.72
N LEU A 13 9.86 -11.49 -6.57
CA LEU A 13 9.13 -12.38 -5.66
C LEU A 13 9.29 -11.94 -4.20
N GLY A 14 10.49 -11.55 -3.80
CA GLY A 14 10.76 -11.04 -2.45
C GLY A 14 9.99 -9.76 -2.15
N SER A 15 9.95 -8.80 -3.08
CA SER A 15 9.18 -7.57 -2.91
C SER A 15 7.67 -7.79 -2.98
N LEU A 16 7.19 -8.74 -3.79
CA LEU A 16 5.79 -9.17 -3.80
C LEU A 16 5.38 -9.73 -2.43
N ALA A 17 6.17 -10.67 -1.90
CA ALA A 17 5.92 -11.30 -0.61
C ALA A 17 5.96 -10.28 0.53
N LEU A 18 6.94 -9.38 0.54
CA LEU A 18 7.01 -8.31 1.53
C LEU A 18 5.79 -7.39 1.45
N GLY A 19 5.39 -6.97 0.25
CA GLY A 19 4.20 -6.15 0.05
C GLY A 19 2.92 -6.87 0.49
N LEU A 20 2.82 -8.19 0.29
CA LEU A 20 1.71 -8.99 0.81
C LEU A 20 1.68 -9.01 2.34
N VAL A 21 2.83 -9.20 2.99
CA VAL A 21 2.93 -9.15 4.46
C VAL A 21 2.52 -7.77 4.98
N VAL A 22 2.95 -6.70 4.33
CA VAL A 22 2.54 -5.32 4.67
C VAL A 22 1.02 -5.15 4.52
N GLY A 23 0.46 -5.58 3.39
CA GLY A 23 -0.98 -5.49 3.13
C GLY A 23 -1.82 -6.29 4.14
N LEU A 24 -1.39 -7.50 4.49
CA LEU A 24 -2.02 -8.32 5.53
C LEU A 24 -1.90 -7.66 6.91
N GLY A 25 -0.76 -7.06 7.23
CA GLY A 25 -0.54 -6.32 8.48
C GLY A 25 -1.49 -5.12 8.59
N ILE A 26 -1.66 -4.35 7.51
CA ILE A 26 -2.63 -3.26 7.43
C ILE A 26 -4.04 -3.78 7.66
N GLY A 27 -4.47 -4.82 6.91
CA GLY A 27 -5.80 -5.41 7.06
C GLY A 27 -6.07 -5.94 8.47
N GLY A 28 -5.11 -6.64 9.06
CA GLY A 28 -5.20 -7.14 10.43
C GLY A 28 -5.34 -6.02 11.48
N LEU A 29 -4.51 -4.98 11.39
CA LEU A 29 -4.60 -3.80 12.26
C LEU A 29 -5.94 -3.07 12.08
N SER A 30 -6.43 -2.97 10.85
CA SER A 30 -7.73 -2.36 10.54
C SER A 30 -8.91 -3.11 11.16
N VAL A 31 -8.85 -4.45 11.23
CA VAL A 31 -9.86 -5.27 11.95
C VAL A 31 -9.84 -4.98 13.46
N LEU A 32 -8.65 -4.79 14.04
CA LEU A 32 -8.54 -4.45 15.47
C LEU A 32 -9.18 -3.09 15.78
N PHE A 33 -9.18 -2.15 14.84
CA PHE A 33 -9.81 -0.84 15.03
C PHE A 33 -11.33 -0.84 14.86
N THR A 34 -11.91 -1.80 14.13
CA THR A 34 -13.36 -1.83 13.83
C THR A 34 -14.20 -2.42 14.97
N GLY A 35 -13.72 -3.47 15.65
CA GLY A 35 -14.40 -4.09 16.80
C GLY A 35 -15.73 -4.80 16.48
N PRO A 36 -16.23 -5.71 17.33
CA PRO A 36 -17.30 -6.66 17.00
C PRO A 36 -18.74 -6.09 16.95
N GLY A 37 -18.94 -4.79 16.73
CA GLY A 37 -20.28 -4.20 16.81
C GLY A 37 -20.60 -3.01 15.91
N HIS A 38 -19.63 -2.39 15.22
CA HIS A 38 -19.85 -1.16 14.42
C HIS A 38 -19.17 -1.24 13.05
N GLY A 39 -19.76 -0.55 12.06
CA GLY A 39 -19.34 -0.35 10.66
C GLY A 39 -18.06 -1.06 10.20
N TRP A 40 -18.20 -2.20 9.51
CA TRP A 40 -17.09 -2.94 8.88
C TRP A 40 -16.44 -2.19 7.72
N GLY A 41 -17.04 -1.08 7.26
CA GLY A 41 -16.66 -0.39 6.04
C GLY A 41 -15.20 0.04 6.06
N SER A 42 -14.79 0.83 7.06
CA SER A 42 -13.42 1.35 7.18
C SER A 42 -12.35 0.26 7.26
N GLY A 43 -12.63 -0.82 7.99
CA GLY A 43 -11.75 -1.98 8.11
C GLY A 43 -11.59 -2.79 6.81
N VAL A 44 -12.70 -3.04 6.13
CA VAL A 44 -12.74 -3.73 4.83
C VAL A 44 -12.08 -2.89 3.74
N ILE A 45 -12.29 -1.57 3.75
CA ILE A 45 -11.68 -0.65 2.79
C ILE A 45 -10.16 -0.66 2.95
N SER A 46 -9.65 -0.55 4.19
CA SER A 46 -8.21 -0.58 4.45
C SER A 46 -7.52 -1.87 3.97
N SER A 47 -8.27 -2.98 3.94
CA SER A 47 -7.81 -4.30 3.48
C SER A 47 -7.52 -4.35 1.98
N LEU A 48 -7.95 -3.36 1.19
CA LEU A 48 -7.53 -3.19 -0.21
C LEU A 48 -6.00 -3.00 -0.35
N SER A 49 -5.32 -2.62 0.73
CA SER A 49 -3.86 -2.61 0.81
C SER A 49 -3.21 -3.98 0.57
N ILE A 50 -3.94 -5.09 0.75
CA ILE A 50 -3.51 -6.45 0.39
C ILE A 50 -3.22 -6.57 -1.12
N VAL A 51 -3.81 -5.70 -1.95
CA VAL A 51 -3.56 -5.65 -3.39
C VAL A 51 -2.56 -4.54 -3.72
N GLY A 52 -2.74 -3.35 -3.14
CA GLY A 52 -1.90 -2.17 -3.43
C GLY A 52 -0.44 -2.34 -2.99
N ALA A 53 -0.19 -2.86 -1.78
CA ALA A 53 1.16 -2.99 -1.23
C ALA A 53 2.04 -4.01 -1.97
N PRO A 54 1.57 -5.21 -2.37
CA PRO A 54 2.34 -6.10 -3.25
C PRO A 54 2.66 -5.45 -4.61
N LEU A 55 1.71 -4.74 -5.21
CA LEU A 55 1.95 -4.04 -6.48
C LEU A 55 3.02 -2.96 -6.33
N ALA A 56 3.02 -2.21 -5.24
CA ALA A 56 4.07 -1.24 -4.93
C ALA A 56 5.44 -1.90 -4.75
N GLY A 57 5.49 -3.06 -4.08
CA GLY A 57 6.71 -3.85 -3.94
C GLY A 57 7.26 -4.32 -5.30
N VAL A 58 6.40 -4.89 -6.15
CA VAL A 58 6.80 -5.31 -7.51
C VAL A 58 7.24 -4.12 -8.35
N ALA A 59 6.50 -3.01 -8.30
CA ALA A 59 6.84 -1.76 -8.98
C ALA A 59 8.22 -1.25 -8.58
N TRP A 60 8.55 -1.32 -7.30
CA TRP A 60 9.87 -0.97 -6.79
C TRP A 60 10.97 -1.90 -7.30
N ALA A 61 10.74 -3.22 -7.28
CA ALA A 61 11.70 -4.19 -7.79
C ALA A 61 11.96 -4.01 -9.31
N MET A 62 10.96 -3.54 -10.04
CA MET A 62 11.00 -3.30 -11.48
C MET A 62 11.19 -1.81 -11.84
N ARG A 63 11.58 -0.97 -10.87
CA ARG A 63 11.76 0.47 -11.10
C ARG A 63 12.80 0.71 -12.19
N GLY A 64 12.48 1.62 -13.11
CA GLY A 64 13.30 1.87 -14.31
C GLY A 64 12.88 1.09 -15.56
N VAL A 65 11.84 0.24 -15.49
CA VAL A 65 11.23 -0.41 -16.66
C VAL A 65 9.77 0.03 -16.82
N ALA A 66 9.29 0.11 -18.06
CA ALA A 66 7.91 0.55 -18.38
C ALA A 66 6.84 -0.26 -17.62
N LEU A 67 7.03 -1.58 -17.50
CA LEU A 67 6.11 -2.44 -16.76
C LEU A 67 6.08 -2.13 -15.25
N GLY A 68 7.22 -1.79 -14.66
CA GLY A 68 7.29 -1.34 -13.25
C GLY A 68 6.51 -0.04 -13.03
N ARG A 69 6.52 0.87 -14.00
CA ARG A 69 5.72 2.09 -13.97
C ARG A 69 4.22 1.80 -14.03
N THR A 70 3.79 0.84 -14.85
CA THR A 70 2.39 0.39 -14.88
C THR A 70 1.95 -0.15 -13.53
N PHE A 71 2.75 -1.02 -12.90
CA PHE A 71 2.45 -1.52 -11.55
C PHE A 71 2.42 -0.40 -10.50
N ALA A 72 3.32 0.59 -10.60
CA ALA A 72 3.33 1.74 -9.71
C ALA A 72 2.04 2.56 -9.81
N VAL A 73 1.60 2.87 -11.04
CA VAL A 73 0.34 3.59 -11.28
C VAL A 73 -0.85 2.80 -10.76
N SER A 74 -0.91 1.49 -11.02
CA SER A 74 -1.98 0.63 -10.50
C SER A 74 -2.01 0.62 -8.97
N ALA A 75 -0.86 0.54 -8.32
CA ALA A 75 -0.75 0.63 -6.86
C ALA A 75 -1.26 1.98 -6.34
N LEU A 76 -0.87 3.10 -6.97
CA LEU A 76 -1.35 4.43 -6.59
C LEU A 76 -2.85 4.60 -6.81
N LEU A 77 -3.42 4.02 -7.87
CA LEU A 77 -4.88 4.02 -8.06
C LEU A 77 -5.60 3.26 -6.96
N VAL A 78 -5.07 2.10 -6.55
CA VAL A 78 -5.61 1.37 -5.38
C VAL A 78 -5.51 2.24 -4.13
N GLY A 79 -4.39 2.95 -3.94
CA GLY A 79 -4.19 3.84 -2.79
C GLY A 79 -5.21 4.97 -2.77
N PHE A 80 -5.34 5.68 -3.89
CA PHE A 80 -6.31 6.76 -4.04
C PHE A 80 -7.75 6.31 -3.79
N VAL A 81 -8.18 5.19 -4.38
CA VAL A 81 -9.51 4.64 -4.14
C VAL A 81 -9.68 4.30 -2.66
N THR A 82 -8.69 3.63 -2.07
CA THR A 82 -8.73 3.26 -0.64
C THR A 82 -8.86 4.49 0.24
N ASP A 83 -8.06 5.53 0.01
CA ASP A 83 -8.07 6.78 0.78
C ASP A 83 -9.43 7.49 0.70
N VAL A 84 -9.98 7.66 -0.51
CA VAL A 84 -11.30 8.29 -0.71
C VAL A 84 -12.39 7.54 0.06
N TRP A 85 -12.40 6.21 -0.06
CA TRP A 85 -13.36 5.37 0.63
C TRP A 85 -13.17 5.42 2.16
N LEU A 86 -11.93 5.49 2.65
CA LEU A 86 -11.61 5.56 4.07
C LEU A 86 -12.06 6.90 4.67
N VAL A 87 -11.95 8.00 3.91
CA VAL A 87 -12.52 9.29 4.28
C VAL A 87 -14.04 9.21 4.37
N ILE A 88 -14.71 8.65 3.36
CA ILE A 88 -16.18 8.49 3.35
C ILE A 88 -16.63 7.66 4.56
N ALA A 89 -15.96 6.54 4.83
CA ALA A 89 -16.27 5.67 5.96
C ALA A 89 -16.05 6.40 7.30
N THR A 90 -14.94 7.13 7.44
CA THR A 90 -14.64 7.91 8.66
C THR A 90 -15.70 8.98 8.91
N VAL A 91 -16.15 9.69 7.87
CA VAL A 91 -17.23 10.67 7.97
C VAL A 91 -18.56 10.00 8.32
N GLY A 92 -18.86 8.86 7.71
CA GLY A 92 -20.10 8.10 7.96
C GLY A 92 -20.18 7.48 9.36
N GLU A 93 -19.05 7.09 9.94
CA GLU A 93 -18.95 6.50 11.29
C GLU A 93 -18.84 7.55 12.41
N GLY A 94 -18.55 8.80 12.06
CA GLY A 94 -18.50 9.94 12.98
C GLY A 94 -17.37 9.88 14.01
N THR A 95 -17.49 10.66 15.09
CA THR A 95 -16.43 10.85 16.10
C THR A 95 -16.13 9.60 16.94
N SER A 96 -17.04 8.63 16.98
CA SER A 96 -16.91 7.35 17.69
C SER A 96 -15.77 6.49 17.14
N TYR A 97 -15.66 6.39 15.82
CA TYR A 97 -14.59 5.63 15.16
C TYR A 97 -13.23 6.33 15.35
N LEU A 98 -13.20 7.65 15.14
CA LEU A 98 -12.00 8.45 15.29
C LEU A 98 -11.41 8.33 16.72
N GLY A 99 -12.26 8.36 17.74
CA GLY A 99 -11.83 8.17 19.13
C GLY A 99 -11.15 6.82 19.40
N LYS A 100 -11.68 5.72 18.83
CA LYS A 100 -11.10 4.37 18.97
C LYS A 100 -9.73 4.28 18.31
N VAL A 101 -9.64 4.74 17.08
CA VAL A 101 -8.39 4.75 16.30
C VAL A 101 -7.32 5.56 17.03
N LEU A 102 -7.65 6.75 17.52
CA LEU A 102 -6.73 7.60 18.29
C LEU A 102 -6.32 7.00 19.64
N SER A 103 -7.23 6.28 20.32
CA SER A 103 -6.93 5.61 21.59
C SER A 103 -6.01 4.39 21.45
N ALA A 104 -5.90 3.83 20.24
CA ALA A 104 -5.12 2.62 19.97
C ALA A 104 -3.63 2.89 19.69
N THR A 105 -3.04 3.91 20.31
CA THR A 105 -1.59 4.15 20.23
C THR A 105 -0.87 3.05 21.03
N PRO A 106 0.13 2.31 20.49
CA PRO A 106 0.96 2.61 19.30
C PRO A 106 0.51 1.96 17.97
N LEU A 107 -0.52 1.12 17.97
CA LEU A 107 -0.99 0.40 16.79
C LEU A 107 -1.41 1.34 15.66
N LEU A 108 -1.98 2.50 16.00
CA LEU A 108 -2.28 3.57 15.04
C LEU A 108 -1.04 4.03 14.26
N LEU A 109 0.08 4.27 14.93
CA LEU A 109 1.30 4.74 14.28
C LEU A 109 1.88 3.68 13.35
N LEU A 110 1.88 2.41 13.78
CA LEU A 110 2.30 1.30 12.94
C LEU A 110 1.42 1.20 11.69
N TRP A 111 0.10 1.27 11.87
CA TRP A 111 -0.85 1.25 10.76
C TRP A 111 -0.61 2.40 9.79
N LEU A 112 -0.48 3.64 10.27
CA LEU A 112 -0.22 4.83 9.44
C LEU A 112 1.09 4.70 8.64
N VAL A 113 2.16 4.25 9.29
CA VAL A 113 3.47 4.08 8.65
C VAL A 113 3.39 3.03 7.55
N LEU A 114 2.75 1.89 7.82
CA LEU A 114 2.58 0.84 6.81
C LEU A 114 1.68 1.32 5.66
N PHE A 115 0.56 1.96 5.99
CA PHE A 115 -0.47 2.40 5.05
C PHE A 115 0.04 3.50 4.12
N ILE A 116 0.73 4.51 4.63
CA ILE A 116 1.34 5.57 3.80
C ILE A 116 2.60 5.04 3.10
N GLY A 117 3.37 4.19 3.78
CA GLY A 117 4.67 3.71 3.31
C GLY A 117 4.60 2.99 1.96
N TRP A 118 3.63 2.10 1.77
CA TRP A 118 3.51 1.40 0.48
C TRP A 118 3.12 2.33 -0.67
N GLN A 119 2.30 3.35 -0.40
CA GLN A 119 1.94 4.37 -1.38
C GLN A 119 3.14 5.23 -1.78
N LEU A 120 3.98 5.60 -0.80
CA LEU A 120 5.23 6.31 -1.06
C LEU A 120 6.20 5.48 -1.91
N VAL A 121 6.32 4.18 -1.63
CA VAL A 121 7.14 3.26 -2.45
C VAL A 121 6.65 3.26 -3.90
N ALA A 122 5.33 3.19 -4.14
CA ALA A 122 4.76 3.29 -5.48
C ALA A 122 5.02 4.65 -6.13
N ALA A 123 4.89 5.75 -5.38
CA ALA A 123 5.15 7.10 -5.88
C ALA A 123 6.62 7.31 -6.28
N ILE A 124 7.56 6.76 -5.53
CA ILE A 124 8.98 6.83 -5.90
C ILE A 124 9.26 5.93 -7.11
N ALA A 125 8.66 4.74 -7.17
CA ALA A 125 8.82 3.83 -8.29
C ALA A 125 8.32 4.44 -9.62
N VAL A 126 7.19 5.16 -9.61
CA VAL A 126 6.65 5.79 -10.84
C VAL A 126 7.50 6.96 -11.35
N GLN A 127 8.21 7.65 -10.44
CA GLN A 127 9.09 8.77 -10.77
C GLN A 127 10.49 8.34 -11.22
N THR A 128 10.83 7.05 -11.04
CA THR A 128 12.14 6.54 -11.44
C THR A 128 12.26 6.53 -12.98
N PRO A 129 13.26 7.20 -13.57
CA PRO A 129 13.43 7.27 -15.03
C PRO A 129 13.50 5.87 -15.64
N THR A 130 12.70 5.64 -16.69
CA THR A 130 12.79 4.39 -17.46
C THR A 130 14.02 4.41 -18.34
N SER A 131 14.85 3.38 -18.29
CA SER A 131 15.99 3.24 -19.21
C SER A 131 15.45 3.04 -20.63
N THR A 132 15.47 4.09 -21.44
CA THR A 132 15.21 3.98 -22.87
C THR A 132 16.43 3.33 -23.51
N THR A 133 16.34 2.05 -23.85
CA THR A 133 17.25 1.48 -24.84
C THR A 133 16.89 2.12 -26.17
N SER A 134 17.70 3.10 -26.60
CA SER A 134 17.70 3.57 -27.98
C SER A 134 17.95 2.37 -28.90
N PRO A 135 17.18 2.20 -29.99
CA PRO A 135 17.40 1.14 -30.96
C PRO A 135 18.74 1.27 -31.68
#